data_AF-H3GY65-F1
#
_entry.id   AF-H3GY65-F1
#
_cell.length_a   1.000
_cell.length_b   1.000
_cell.length_c   1.000
_cell.angle_alpha   90.00
_cell.angle_beta   90.00
_cell.angle_gamma   90.00
#
_symmetry.space_group_name_H-M   'P 1'
#
loop_
_entity.id
_entity.type
_entity.pdbx_description
1 polymer ?
#
loop_
_entity_poly.entity_id
_entity_poly.type
_entity_poly.pdbx_seq_one_letter_code
_entity_poly.pdbx_strand_id
1 'polypeptide(L)'
;MIGKPVARAASSRASDMQSLASMSTVRTVDRERLRDKARQMQMKENLRLAMCARLQQKLRKSPKVAEEMASEVLRILKQRGVHAADLSDSALAEIVNELSTRRQEQISLAADTARRPSPHNQEQMDSSSPSNNDLRLPQERTSGRRSSKSKERSTNNTVRHPKVGSHGRGVATTGGHTSRTLADDDRYLTEAQLQQKSVGFSLPPRVSPKKERDNGIWEEIVKFSSIEEQMEAQRAKERKLRERREYTSKLEAQVSHKRHTTQQERENSAEYHRQTLEKIRQAEDDERMKEQDRQEREHQLIAIQTQQRVTKHQQVERERAIKKAQEHHAAQMLEKQRTDDVAREKARKDAEKRRVEQVFLENEAQLEQKRQQQARERELEIKLAEEYIAMEQRKDEARRTQIETMAENIKKKMKIFDDTAKASTDAKAREEDERVQRYQQEYSRKQLEDDNKRRADAEARSLAQQEYLRVQMQEKREREEARKQDLDKQADLWKQERTEAERRDKLAKQQRVIRNRSQQDVLLQQMHEREQRSLQADQTHLEVQLNARLLQKIHQQAGAAQSQAEDVVSETQNRSREVRC
;
A
#
# COMPACT_ATOMS: atom_id res chain seq x y z
N MET A 1 -48.28 -71.51 58.66
CA MET A 1 -48.30 -71.57 57.18
C MET A 1 -46.94 -71.14 56.63
N ILE A 2 -46.71 -71.33 55.33
CA ILE A 2 -45.38 -71.30 54.67
C ILE A 2 -44.95 -69.87 54.30
N GLY A 3 -43.64 -69.55 54.35
CA GLY A 3 -43.09 -68.28 53.83
C GLY A 3 -41.73 -67.82 54.42
N LYS A 4 -40.60 -68.35 53.90
CA LYS A 4 -39.18 -67.97 54.14
C LYS A 4 -38.30 -68.57 53.01
N PRO A 5 -36.98 -68.25 52.83
CA PRO A 5 -36.11 -67.26 53.50
C PRO A 5 -36.10 -65.89 52.74
N VAL A 6 -35.08 -65.07 52.43
CA VAL A 6 -33.57 -65.02 52.44
C VAL A 6 -33.18 -63.53 52.66
N ALA A 7 -32.40 -63.12 53.67
CA ALA A 7 -30.93 -62.90 53.76
C ALA A 7 -30.29 -61.99 52.67
N ARG A 8 -29.29 -61.12 52.95
CA ARG A 8 -28.24 -61.06 54.00
C ARG A 8 -28.26 -59.71 54.79
N ALA A 9 -28.11 -59.70 56.11
CA ALA A 9 -26.87 -59.44 56.91
C ALA A 9 -26.20 -58.07 56.63
N ALA A 10 -26.02 -57.10 57.55
CA ALA A 10 -25.44 -57.10 58.93
C ALA A 10 -23.91 -57.32 58.93
N SER A 11 -23.03 -56.66 59.72
CA SER A 11 -23.09 -55.65 60.82
C SER A 11 -21.78 -54.81 60.73
N SER A 12 -21.63 -53.50 60.99
CA SER A 12 -21.91 -52.63 62.17
C SER A 12 -21.06 -52.91 63.43
N ARG A 13 -20.47 -51.82 64.01
CA ARG A 13 -19.56 -51.65 65.19
C ARG A 13 -18.05 -51.76 64.89
N ALA A 14 -17.14 -50.82 65.23
CA ALA A 14 -16.86 -49.96 66.43
C ALA A 14 -15.68 -50.53 67.25
N SER A 15 -14.72 -49.77 67.83
CA SER A 15 -14.43 -48.32 67.83
C SER A 15 -12.95 -48.07 68.24
N ASP A 16 -12.53 -46.80 68.24
CA ASP A 16 -11.45 -46.18 69.05
C ASP A 16 -9.98 -46.65 68.94
N MET A 17 -9.11 -45.71 68.53
CA MET A 17 -7.78 -45.52 69.13
C MET A 17 -7.39 -44.03 69.02
N GLN A 18 -6.61 -43.53 69.98
CA GLN A 18 -6.47 -42.08 70.23
C GLN A 18 -5.15 -41.47 69.74
N SER A 19 -5.24 -40.22 69.29
CA SER A 19 -4.25 -39.13 69.42
C SER A 19 -2.74 -39.45 69.40
N LEU A 20 -2.10 -39.23 68.23
CA LEU A 20 -0.70 -38.81 68.13
C LEU A 20 -0.52 -37.74 67.03
N ALA A 21 -1.14 -36.58 67.22
CA ALA A 21 -1.03 -35.44 66.30
C ALA A 21 0.08 -34.46 66.75
N SER A 22 1.34 -34.75 66.43
CA SER A 22 2.45 -33.81 66.60
C SER A 22 3.66 -34.11 65.69
N MET A 23 4.35 -33.03 65.29
CA MET A 23 5.66 -33.02 64.61
C MET A 23 5.76 -33.65 63.21
N SER A 24 5.01 -33.10 62.25
CA SER A 24 5.42 -33.12 60.83
C SER A 24 5.22 -31.74 60.18
N THR A 25 6.19 -30.84 60.37
CA THR A 25 6.19 -29.46 59.83
C THR A 25 6.53 -29.40 58.33
N VAL A 26 5.77 -30.15 57.52
CA VAL A 26 5.76 -30.03 56.07
C VAL A 26 5.19 -28.66 55.71
N ARG A 27 5.87 -27.92 54.80
CA ARG A 27 5.42 -26.61 54.30
C ARG A 27 4.21 -26.76 53.35
N THR A 28 3.05 -27.11 53.90
CA THR A 28 1.79 -27.04 53.17
C THR A 28 1.52 -25.59 52.79
N VAL A 29 1.40 -25.31 51.49
CA VAL A 29 1.08 -23.96 51.02
C VAL A 29 -0.37 -23.66 51.39
N ASP A 30 -0.54 -22.78 52.36
CA ASP A 30 -1.82 -22.47 52.98
C ASP A 30 -2.88 -22.11 51.92
N ARG A 31 -3.80 -23.06 51.70
CA ARG A 31 -4.74 -23.07 50.57
C ARG A 31 -5.83 -22.01 50.72
N GLU A 32 -6.05 -21.54 51.95
CA GLU A 32 -6.93 -20.42 52.27
C GLU A 32 -6.24 -19.09 51.95
N ARG A 33 -4.98 -18.87 52.40
CA ARG A 33 -4.18 -17.70 52.00
C ARG A 33 -4.01 -17.56 50.49
N LEU A 34 -3.92 -18.68 49.76
CA LEU A 34 -3.91 -18.66 48.29
C LEU A 34 -5.23 -18.14 47.69
N ARG A 35 -6.37 -18.58 48.22
CA ARG A 35 -7.69 -18.07 47.83
C ARG A 35 -7.85 -16.58 48.18
N ASP A 36 -7.37 -16.15 49.34
CA ASP A 36 -7.41 -14.74 49.73
C ASP A 36 -6.50 -13.86 48.89
N LYS A 37 -5.29 -14.34 48.56
CA LYS A 37 -4.40 -13.65 47.63
C LYS A 37 -5.05 -13.51 46.24
N ALA A 38 -5.76 -14.54 45.76
CA ALA A 38 -6.53 -14.46 44.52
C ALA A 38 -7.69 -13.45 44.59
N ARG A 39 -8.51 -13.49 45.66
CA ARG A 39 -9.58 -12.51 45.92
C ARG A 39 -9.05 -11.08 45.98
N GLN A 40 -7.94 -10.85 46.66
CA GLN A 40 -7.28 -9.54 46.74
C GLN A 40 -6.70 -9.07 45.39
N MET A 41 -6.20 -9.97 44.54
CA MET A 41 -5.72 -9.62 43.21
C MET A 41 -6.88 -9.20 42.31
N GLN A 42 -7.98 -9.97 42.28
CA GLN A 42 -9.20 -9.63 41.54
C GLN A 42 -9.80 -8.29 42.02
N MET A 43 -9.83 -8.04 43.33
CA MET A 43 -10.30 -6.76 43.87
C MET A 43 -9.45 -5.56 43.44
N LYS A 44 -8.11 -5.72 43.40
CA LYS A 44 -7.18 -4.68 42.90
C LYS A 44 -7.33 -4.45 41.40
N GLU A 45 -7.56 -5.51 40.62
CA GLU A 45 -7.77 -5.42 39.19
C GLU A 45 -9.12 -4.75 38.84
N ASN A 46 -10.19 -5.12 39.52
CA ASN A 46 -11.49 -4.45 39.40
C ASN A 46 -11.39 -2.96 39.76
N LEU A 47 -10.64 -2.62 40.81
CA LEU A 47 -10.40 -1.22 41.18
C LEU A 47 -9.56 -0.47 40.13
N ARG A 48 -8.56 -1.12 39.52
CA ARG A 48 -7.78 -0.57 38.40
C ARG A 48 -8.68 -0.29 37.20
N LEU A 49 -9.54 -1.23 36.83
CA LEU A 49 -10.50 -1.10 35.71
C LEU A 49 -11.54 0.00 35.97
N ALA A 50 -12.07 0.11 37.19
CA ALA A 50 -12.97 1.19 37.58
C ALA A 50 -12.29 2.57 37.46
N MET A 51 -11.03 2.69 37.89
CA MET A 51 -10.24 3.92 37.69
C MET A 51 -9.94 4.20 36.21
N CYS A 52 -9.60 3.19 35.40
CA CYS A 52 -9.45 3.35 33.95
C CYS A 52 -10.72 3.94 33.31
N ALA A 53 -11.89 3.40 33.66
CA ALA A 53 -13.17 3.89 33.15
C ALA A 53 -13.46 5.34 33.59
N ARG A 54 -13.22 5.67 34.86
CA ARG A 54 -13.39 7.02 35.41
C ARG A 54 -12.47 8.04 34.71
N LEU A 55 -11.21 7.68 34.47
CA LEU A 55 -10.24 8.52 33.73
C LEU A 55 -10.64 8.76 32.26
N GLN A 56 -11.20 7.74 31.59
CA GLN A 56 -11.70 7.86 30.21
C GLN A 56 -12.96 8.72 30.14
N GLN A 57 -13.94 8.50 31.02
CA GLN A 57 -15.22 9.21 31.00
C GLN A 57 -15.12 10.66 31.49
N LYS A 58 -14.46 10.91 32.64
CA LYS A 58 -14.43 12.23 33.28
C LYS A 58 -13.33 13.13 32.73
N LEU A 59 -12.13 12.57 32.50
CA LEU A 59 -10.94 13.34 32.08
C LEU A 59 -10.57 13.15 30.60
N ARG A 60 -11.40 12.43 29.82
CA ARG A 60 -11.25 12.19 28.37
C ARG A 60 -9.87 11.66 27.95
N LYS A 61 -9.19 10.93 28.84
CA LYS A 61 -7.86 10.34 28.58
C LYS A 61 -8.01 9.11 27.68
N SER A 62 -7.09 8.91 26.75
CA SER A 62 -7.16 7.75 25.82
C SER A 62 -6.96 6.43 26.57
N PRO A 63 -7.51 5.28 26.11
CA PRO A 63 -7.53 4.05 26.89
C PRO A 63 -6.15 3.57 27.39
N LYS A 64 -5.10 3.67 26.55
CA LYS A 64 -3.72 3.32 26.94
C LYS A 64 -3.19 4.23 28.06
N VAL A 65 -3.36 5.55 27.91
CA VAL A 65 -2.90 6.54 28.90
C VAL A 65 -3.72 6.43 30.20
N ALA A 66 -5.00 6.07 30.10
CA ALA A 66 -5.83 5.77 31.27
C ALA A 66 -5.37 4.52 32.02
N GLU A 67 -4.90 3.46 31.34
CA GLU A 67 -4.39 2.25 32.01
C GLU A 67 -3.05 2.49 32.73
N GLU A 68 -2.12 3.20 32.09
CA GLU A 68 -0.87 3.63 32.70
C GLU A 68 -1.14 4.50 33.95
N MET A 69 -1.98 5.53 33.81
CA MET A 69 -2.27 6.45 34.91
C MET A 69 -3.17 5.85 36.00
N ALA A 70 -4.09 4.93 35.71
CA ALA A 70 -4.92 4.31 36.76
C ALA A 70 -4.07 3.55 37.80
N SER A 71 -3.03 2.88 37.32
CA SER A 71 -2.07 2.15 38.15
C SER A 71 -1.30 3.11 39.07
N GLU A 72 -0.89 4.26 38.53
CA GLU A 72 -0.09 5.27 39.24
C GLU A 72 -0.93 6.17 40.17
N VAL A 73 -2.17 6.51 39.78
CA VAL A 73 -3.15 7.18 40.64
C VAL A 73 -3.47 6.32 41.86
N LEU A 74 -3.71 5.02 41.69
CA LEU A 74 -3.92 4.10 42.81
C LEU A 74 -2.68 3.97 43.71
N ARG A 75 -1.47 4.08 43.15
CA ARG A 75 -0.22 4.16 43.92
C ARG A 75 -0.14 5.43 44.77
N ILE A 76 -0.49 6.59 44.21
CA ILE A 76 -0.53 7.87 44.93
C ILE A 76 -1.62 7.90 46.01
N LEU A 77 -2.82 7.41 45.72
CA LEU A 77 -3.92 7.34 46.71
C LEU A 77 -3.53 6.49 47.92
N LYS A 78 -2.89 5.34 47.69
CA LYS A 78 -2.34 4.50 48.75
C LYS A 78 -1.25 5.21 49.57
N GLN A 79 -0.45 6.08 48.95
CA GLN A 79 0.57 6.89 49.64
C GLN A 79 -0.03 8.08 50.42
N ARG A 80 -1.12 8.68 49.92
CA ARG A 80 -1.86 9.77 50.60
C ARG A 80 -2.86 9.27 51.65
N GLY A 81 -3.01 7.96 51.82
CA GLY A 81 -3.95 7.35 52.77
C GLY A 81 -5.44 7.45 52.37
N VAL A 82 -5.73 7.89 51.14
CA VAL A 82 -7.11 8.15 50.67
C VAL A 82 -7.68 6.89 50.00
N HIS A 83 -8.84 6.43 50.44
CA HIS A 83 -9.55 5.35 49.76
C HIS A 83 -10.13 5.82 48.42
N ALA A 84 -10.03 4.99 47.39
CA ALA A 84 -10.42 5.33 46.02
C ALA A 84 -11.93 5.54 45.82
N ALA A 85 -12.77 5.18 46.80
CA ALA A 85 -14.20 5.48 46.83
C ALA A 85 -14.48 6.96 47.17
N ASP A 86 -13.70 7.53 48.09
CA ASP A 86 -13.95 8.87 48.66
C ASP A 86 -13.32 9.99 47.82
N LEU A 87 -12.58 9.64 46.76
CA LEU A 87 -11.93 10.58 45.88
C LEU A 87 -12.94 11.34 45.02
N SER A 88 -12.97 12.67 45.12
CA SER A 88 -13.77 13.55 44.26
C SER A 88 -13.23 13.61 42.82
N ASP A 89 -14.08 13.99 41.86
CA ASP A 89 -13.65 14.17 40.47
C ASP A 89 -12.63 15.33 40.30
N SER A 90 -12.64 16.33 41.19
CA SER A 90 -11.65 17.42 41.19
C SER A 90 -10.27 16.96 41.68
N ALA A 91 -10.20 16.29 42.83
CA ALA A 91 -8.94 15.76 43.36
C ALA A 91 -8.33 14.68 42.42
N LEU A 92 -9.17 13.93 41.71
CA LEU A 92 -8.72 13.04 40.63
C LEU A 92 -8.13 13.82 39.46
N ALA A 93 -8.72 14.95 39.05
CA ALA A 93 -8.17 15.80 38.00
C ALA A 93 -6.81 16.41 38.38
N GLU A 94 -6.67 16.87 39.63
CA GLU A 94 -5.42 17.41 40.18
C GLU A 94 -4.28 16.39 40.15
N ILE A 95 -4.47 15.20 40.71
CA ILE A 95 -3.47 14.12 40.70
C ILE A 95 -3.08 13.73 39.26
N VAL A 96 -4.05 13.69 38.34
CA VAL A 96 -3.81 13.35 36.93
C VAL A 96 -3.08 14.45 36.17
N ASN A 97 -3.28 15.71 36.55
CA ASN A 97 -2.52 16.84 36.01
C ASN A 97 -1.09 16.88 36.56
N GLU A 98 -0.90 16.66 37.86
CA GLU A 98 0.41 16.48 38.53
C GLU A 98 1.24 15.36 37.88
N LEU A 99 0.60 14.22 37.57
CA LEU A 99 1.25 13.14 36.81
C LEU A 99 1.52 13.51 35.34
N SER A 100 0.67 14.32 34.72
CA SER A 100 0.85 14.76 33.33
C SER A 100 2.01 15.75 33.19
N THR A 101 2.14 16.73 34.09
CA THR A 101 3.27 17.70 34.10
C THR A 101 4.57 16.99 34.43
N ARG A 102 4.61 16.16 35.48
CA ARG A 102 5.81 15.40 35.86
C ARG A 102 6.32 14.47 34.76
N ARG A 103 5.42 13.84 33.99
CA ARG A 103 5.81 13.03 32.82
C ARG A 103 6.34 13.89 31.68
N GLN A 104 5.77 15.08 31.45
CA GLN A 104 6.26 16.02 30.45
C GLN A 104 7.64 16.59 30.82
N GLU A 105 7.87 16.92 32.09
CA GLU A 105 9.16 17.35 32.64
C GLU A 105 10.24 16.28 32.44
N GLN A 106 9.94 15.02 32.75
CA GLN A 106 10.85 13.89 32.50
C GLN A 106 11.19 13.72 31.01
N ILE A 107 10.22 13.93 30.11
CA ILE A 107 10.44 13.88 28.66
C ILE A 107 11.33 15.05 28.20
N SER A 108 11.12 16.26 28.72
CA SER A 108 11.99 17.42 28.43
C SER A 108 13.43 17.18 28.92
N LEU A 109 13.62 16.72 30.16
CA LEU A 109 14.95 16.41 30.72
C LEU A 109 15.67 15.29 29.93
N ALA A 110 14.93 14.31 29.41
CA ALA A 110 15.49 13.28 28.53
C ALA A 110 15.86 13.84 27.14
N ALA A 111 15.09 14.81 26.62
CA ALA A 111 15.40 15.47 25.34
C ALA A 111 16.62 16.40 25.44
N ASP A 112 16.79 17.09 26.57
CA ASP A 112 17.94 17.98 26.80
C ASP A 112 19.24 17.19 27.04
N THR A 113 19.17 16.07 27.80
CA THR A 113 20.34 15.18 27.94
C THR A 113 20.74 14.52 26.60
N ALA A 114 19.78 14.24 25.72
CA ALA A 114 20.06 13.76 24.36
C ALA A 114 20.63 14.83 23.40
N ARG A 115 20.64 16.12 23.78
CA ARG A 115 21.13 17.24 22.95
C ARG A 115 22.49 17.82 23.36
N ARG A 116 23.12 17.31 24.41
CA ARG A 116 24.37 17.86 24.95
C ARG A 116 25.59 17.01 24.53
N PRO A 117 26.35 17.37 23.48
CA PRO A 117 27.59 16.68 23.14
C PRO A 117 28.64 16.97 24.22
N SER A 118 29.11 15.95 24.92
CA SER A 118 30.16 16.08 25.95
C SER A 118 31.53 15.71 25.37
N PRO A 119 32.50 16.64 25.31
CA PRO A 119 33.91 16.30 25.13
C PRO A 119 34.54 15.88 26.47
N HIS A 120 35.53 14.99 26.42
CA HIS A 120 36.20 14.39 27.59
C HIS A 120 35.26 13.57 28.52
N ASN A 121 35.75 12.60 29.29
CA ASN A 121 37.15 12.27 29.57
C ASN A 121 37.42 10.75 29.53
N GLN A 122 38.71 10.38 29.59
CA GLN A 122 39.21 9.01 29.57
C GLN A 122 39.94 8.73 30.89
N GLU A 123 39.54 7.70 31.66
CA GLU A 123 40.44 6.73 32.34
C GLU A 123 39.75 5.75 33.33
N GLN A 124 40.35 4.56 33.41
CA GLN A 124 40.48 3.60 34.53
C GLN A 124 39.26 3.00 35.32
N MET A 125 39.14 1.68 35.11
CA MET A 125 39.11 0.59 36.11
C MET A 125 37.91 0.29 37.04
N ASP A 126 37.33 -0.88 36.74
CA ASP A 126 37.13 -2.05 37.62
C ASP A 126 35.86 -2.33 38.44
N SER A 127 35.57 -3.64 38.48
CA SER A 127 34.79 -4.38 39.49
C SER A 127 33.28 -4.10 39.65
N SER A 128 32.44 -4.72 38.80
CA SER A 128 31.74 -5.98 39.18
C SER A 128 30.59 -6.40 38.23
N SER A 129 30.47 -7.71 38.03
CA SER A 129 29.32 -8.43 37.43
C SER A 129 28.68 -9.32 38.52
N PRO A 130 27.49 -9.95 38.35
CA PRO A 130 26.63 -10.03 37.16
C PRO A 130 25.11 -9.82 37.41
N SER A 131 24.31 -9.72 36.34
CA SER A 131 23.10 -10.58 36.15
C SER A 131 22.43 -10.35 34.78
N ASN A 132 21.60 -11.31 34.36
CA ASN A 132 21.09 -11.45 32.99
C ASN A 132 19.79 -10.70 32.68
N ASN A 133 19.53 -10.58 31.36
CA ASN A 133 18.25 -10.60 30.63
C ASN A 133 17.56 -9.30 30.17
N ASP A 134 16.94 -9.48 29.00
CA ASP A 134 15.83 -8.75 28.38
C ASP A 134 16.04 -7.30 27.90
N LEU A 135 16.87 -7.18 26.86
CA LEU A 135 16.61 -6.17 25.82
C LEU A 135 15.21 -6.36 25.21
N ARG A 136 14.35 -5.35 25.34
CA ARG A 136 13.25 -5.10 24.40
C ARG A 136 13.21 -3.64 23.98
N LEU A 137 13.92 -3.33 22.90
CA LEU A 137 13.76 -2.08 22.15
C LEU A 137 12.45 -2.11 21.36
N PRO A 138 11.49 -1.19 21.59
CA PRO A 138 10.34 -1.03 20.71
C PRO A 138 10.76 -0.20 19.48
N GLN A 139 11.07 -0.88 18.37
CA GLN A 139 11.34 -0.20 17.10
C GLN A 139 10.03 0.36 16.51
N GLU A 140 9.69 1.61 16.82
CA GLU A 140 8.51 2.27 16.26
C GLU A 140 8.65 2.45 14.74
N ARG A 141 7.91 1.65 13.98
CA ARG A 141 7.71 1.84 12.53
C ARG A 141 6.73 2.97 12.28
N THR A 142 7.24 4.16 12.01
CA THR A 142 6.46 5.33 11.58
C THR A 142 5.82 5.11 10.21
N SER A 143 4.60 4.57 10.20
CA SER A 143 3.85 4.22 8.99
C SER A 143 3.20 5.46 8.34
N GLY A 144 4.01 6.24 7.61
CA GLY A 144 3.62 7.47 6.90
C GLY A 144 2.64 7.25 5.74
N ARG A 145 1.39 6.87 6.01
CA ARG A 145 0.32 6.70 5.02
C ARG A 145 -0.49 7.99 4.85
N ARG A 146 -0.21 8.72 3.76
CA ARG A 146 -1.05 9.73 3.07
C ARG A 146 -2.23 10.33 3.86
N SER A 147 -2.08 11.57 4.36
CA SER A 147 -3.21 12.43 4.72
C SER A 147 -3.63 13.31 3.53
N SER A 148 -4.62 12.88 2.75
CA SER A 148 -5.26 13.73 1.75
C SER A 148 -6.26 14.69 2.40
N LYS A 149 -5.93 15.99 2.44
CA LYS A 149 -6.90 17.06 2.76
C LYS A 149 -7.08 17.99 1.57
N SER A 150 -8.01 17.63 0.70
CA SER A 150 -8.69 18.59 -0.18
C SER A 150 -9.61 19.48 0.66
N LYS A 151 -9.46 20.80 0.56
CA LYS A 151 -10.55 21.74 0.87
C LYS A 151 -10.56 22.84 -0.20
N GLU A 152 -11.76 23.30 -0.56
CA GLU A 152 -12.03 23.97 -1.82
C GLU A 152 -12.00 25.50 -1.76
N ARG A 153 -11.87 26.11 -2.95
CA ARG A 153 -12.44 27.41 -3.39
C ARG A 153 -12.12 28.69 -2.59
N SER A 154 -11.40 29.60 -3.25
CA SER A 154 -12.02 30.80 -3.85
C SER A 154 -11.17 31.21 -5.06
N THR A 155 -11.62 31.38 -6.32
CA THR A 155 -12.73 32.14 -6.95
C THR A 155 -12.63 33.68 -6.87
N ASN A 156 -11.93 34.27 -7.84
CA ASN A 156 -12.31 35.51 -8.56
C ASN A 156 -11.52 35.50 -9.89
N ASN A 157 -12.13 35.41 -11.07
CA ASN A 157 -12.99 36.38 -11.78
C ASN A 157 -12.21 37.33 -12.71
N THR A 158 -12.03 36.91 -13.97
CA THR A 158 -12.08 37.80 -15.13
C THR A 158 -13.00 37.18 -16.18
N VAL A 159 -14.15 37.82 -16.39
CA VAL A 159 -15.10 37.52 -17.48
C VAL A 159 -14.95 38.62 -18.52
N ARG A 160 -15.00 38.28 -19.83
CA ARG A 160 -15.72 39.06 -20.86
C ARG A 160 -15.82 38.33 -22.22
N HIS A 161 -17.06 37.90 -22.50
CA HIS A 161 -17.74 37.66 -23.79
C HIS A 161 -17.07 36.82 -24.92
N PRO A 162 -17.73 35.72 -25.36
CA PRO A 162 -17.65 35.26 -26.75
C PRO A 162 -18.60 36.07 -27.65
N LYS A 163 -18.37 36.06 -28.97
CA LYS A 163 -19.33 36.58 -29.96
C LYS A 163 -19.50 35.64 -31.16
N VAL A 164 -20.69 35.06 -31.25
CA VAL A 164 -21.38 34.54 -32.45
C VAL A 164 -20.55 33.73 -33.46
N GLY A 165 -20.72 32.41 -33.43
CA GLY A 165 -20.67 31.61 -34.65
C GLY A 165 -22.02 31.68 -35.38
N SER A 166 -22.02 31.55 -36.70
CA SER A 166 -23.23 31.49 -37.54
C SER A 166 -23.08 30.38 -38.58
N HIS A 167 -24.04 29.45 -38.55
CA HIS A 167 -24.39 28.36 -39.49
C HIS A 167 -23.34 27.61 -40.33
N GLY A 168 -23.58 26.30 -40.44
CA GLY A 168 -23.04 25.41 -41.48
C GLY A 168 -24.15 24.78 -42.31
N ARG A 169 -23.83 23.68 -43.01
CA ARG A 169 -24.51 23.10 -44.19
C ARG A 169 -24.37 23.96 -45.47
N GLY A 170 -24.26 23.41 -46.68
CA GLY A 170 -23.97 22.02 -47.08
C GLY A 170 -25.08 21.31 -47.86
N VAL A 171 -24.64 20.40 -48.75
CA VAL A 171 -25.40 19.55 -49.70
C VAL A 171 -25.79 20.24 -51.01
N ALA A 172 -25.53 19.53 -52.11
CA ALA A 172 -25.82 19.90 -53.51
C ALA A 172 -27.19 19.38 -53.97
N THR A 173 -27.69 19.83 -55.14
CA THR A 173 -28.01 18.96 -56.30
C THR A 173 -28.60 19.71 -57.50
N THR A 174 -28.36 19.17 -58.70
CA THR A 174 -29.21 19.20 -59.93
C THR A 174 -29.74 20.53 -60.50
N GLY A 175 -29.18 20.91 -61.67
CA GLY A 175 -29.92 20.80 -62.94
C GLY A 175 -30.68 22.03 -63.47
N GLY A 176 -30.60 22.25 -64.79
CA GLY A 176 -31.36 23.26 -65.51
C GLY A 176 -30.67 23.70 -66.82
N HIS A 177 -31.31 23.49 -67.96
CA HIS A 177 -30.85 23.99 -69.28
C HIS A 177 -31.45 25.38 -69.58
N THR A 178 -31.07 25.98 -70.72
CA THR A 178 -31.74 27.12 -71.40
C THR A 178 -31.55 28.48 -70.67
N SER A 179 -31.61 29.66 -71.31
CA SER A 179 -31.51 30.08 -72.73
C SER A 179 -31.12 31.58 -72.78
N ARG A 180 -31.08 32.16 -73.97
CA ARG A 180 -30.93 33.60 -74.27
C ARG A 180 -31.84 34.52 -73.43
N THR A 181 -31.23 35.55 -72.84
CA THR A 181 -31.70 36.94 -72.74
C THR A 181 -30.42 37.80 -72.78
N LEU A 182 -30.12 38.68 -73.74
CA LEU A 182 -30.96 39.68 -74.42
C LEU A 182 -31.75 40.53 -73.42
N ALA A 183 -31.09 41.59 -72.92
CA ALA A 183 -31.67 42.93 -72.90
C ALA A 183 -31.18 43.61 -74.19
N ASP A 184 -31.99 44.28 -75.02
CA ASP A 184 -33.07 45.24 -74.77
C ASP A 184 -32.58 46.50 -74.03
N ASP A 185 -32.10 47.45 -74.82
CA ASP A 185 -32.06 48.87 -74.47
C ASP A 185 -32.51 49.67 -75.71
N ASP A 186 -33.82 49.68 -75.92
CA ASP A 186 -34.48 50.21 -77.11
C ASP A 186 -34.68 51.73 -76.98
N ARG A 187 -34.02 52.54 -77.83
CA ARG A 187 -34.26 53.99 -77.96
C ARG A 187 -33.77 54.58 -79.28
N TYR A 188 -34.71 54.71 -80.22
CA TYR A 188 -34.73 55.70 -81.31
C TYR A 188 -33.51 55.78 -82.24
N LEU A 189 -33.44 54.81 -83.16
CA LEU A 189 -32.96 55.09 -84.51
C LEU A 189 -33.99 55.98 -85.23
N THR A 190 -33.62 57.21 -85.57
CA THR A 190 -34.53 58.15 -86.26
C THR A 190 -34.79 57.72 -87.71
N GLU A 191 -36.05 57.78 -88.13
CA GLU A 191 -36.59 57.35 -89.43
C GLU A 191 -36.20 58.30 -90.60
N ALA A 192 -34.89 58.54 -90.78
CA ALA A 192 -34.37 59.59 -91.67
C ALA A 192 -33.31 59.12 -92.69
N GLN A 193 -32.94 57.83 -92.70
CA GLN A 193 -31.87 57.31 -93.59
C GLN A 193 -32.21 55.99 -94.32
N LEU A 194 -33.50 55.66 -94.49
CA LEU A 194 -33.92 54.46 -95.25
C LEU A 194 -34.93 54.72 -96.39
N GLN A 195 -35.22 55.97 -96.74
CA GLN A 195 -36.02 56.31 -97.93
C GLN A 195 -35.31 57.35 -98.82
N GLN A 196 -34.28 56.92 -99.56
CA GLN A 196 -33.83 57.63 -100.77
C GLN A 196 -33.03 56.73 -101.73
N LYS A 197 -33.68 55.65 -102.18
CA LYS A 197 -33.36 54.94 -103.43
C LYS A 197 -34.65 54.71 -104.22
N SER A 198 -34.52 54.55 -105.54
CA SER A 198 -35.60 54.40 -106.53
C SER A 198 -36.71 55.47 -106.51
N VAL A 199 -36.48 56.57 -107.22
CA VAL A 199 -37.07 56.75 -108.56
C VAL A 199 -36.09 57.52 -109.44
N GLY A 200 -35.97 57.13 -110.71
CA GLY A 200 -35.08 57.80 -111.66
C GLY A 200 -35.82 58.85 -112.47
N PHE A 201 -35.25 60.04 -112.62
CA PHE A 201 -35.71 61.03 -113.60
C PHE A 201 -34.52 61.75 -114.26
N SER A 202 -33.95 61.11 -115.27
CA SER A 202 -32.81 61.61 -116.03
C SER A 202 -33.24 62.68 -117.04
N LEU A 203 -33.15 63.95 -116.67
CA LEU A 203 -33.31 65.08 -117.60
C LEU A 203 -32.03 65.26 -118.45
N PRO A 204 -32.15 65.48 -119.78
CA PRO A 204 -31.00 65.57 -120.66
C PRO A 204 -30.23 66.90 -120.51
N PRO A 205 -28.90 66.91 -120.73
CA PRO A 205 -28.07 68.10 -120.54
C PRO A 205 -28.36 69.15 -121.61
N ARG A 206 -29.04 70.23 -121.24
CA ARG A 206 -29.20 71.41 -122.11
C ARG A 206 -27.92 72.23 -122.12
N VAL A 207 -27.10 71.99 -123.14
CA VAL A 207 -25.96 72.85 -123.48
C VAL A 207 -26.50 74.24 -123.87
N SER A 208 -26.04 75.27 -123.17
CA SER A 208 -26.27 76.68 -123.53
C SER A 208 -24.94 77.45 -123.44
N PRO A 209 -24.74 78.53 -124.23
CA PRO A 209 -23.39 78.95 -124.60
C PRO A 209 -22.56 79.50 -123.44
N LYS A 210 -21.24 79.26 -123.50
CA LYS A 210 -20.28 79.93 -122.63
C LYS A 210 -20.43 81.45 -122.76
N LYS A 211 -20.75 82.11 -121.65
CA LYS A 211 -20.29 83.46 -121.38
C LYS A 211 -19.40 83.40 -120.15
N GLU A 212 -18.17 83.86 -120.30
CA GLU A 212 -17.24 84.08 -119.21
C GLU A 212 -17.85 85.14 -118.30
N ARG A 213 -18.33 84.71 -117.13
CA ARG A 213 -18.70 85.57 -116.01
C ARG A 213 -18.17 84.99 -114.70
N ASP A 214 -16.92 84.53 -114.78
CA ASP A 214 -16.09 84.33 -113.60
C ASP A 214 -16.06 85.64 -112.78
N ASN A 215 -15.85 85.51 -111.47
CA ASN A 215 -15.75 86.63 -110.52
C ASN A 215 -17.06 87.41 -110.29
N GLY A 216 -18.20 86.73 -110.29
CA GLY A 216 -19.40 87.23 -109.60
C GLY A 216 -19.26 87.10 -108.08
N ILE A 217 -19.10 88.23 -107.37
CA ILE A 217 -18.81 88.29 -105.91
C ILE A 217 -19.73 87.37 -105.07
N TRP A 218 -21.02 87.27 -105.41
CA TRP A 218 -21.95 86.39 -104.68
C TRP A 218 -21.68 84.89 -104.87
N GLU A 219 -21.20 84.45 -106.04
CA GLU A 219 -20.73 83.08 -106.20
C GLU A 219 -19.43 82.84 -105.44
N GLU A 220 -18.54 83.84 -105.38
CA GLU A 220 -17.30 83.77 -104.63
C GLU A 220 -17.56 83.67 -103.12
N ILE A 221 -18.53 84.45 -102.59
CA ILE A 221 -19.04 84.32 -101.22
C ILE A 221 -19.64 82.94 -100.98
N VAL A 222 -20.51 82.41 -101.85
CA VAL A 222 -21.10 81.08 -101.65
C VAL A 222 -20.06 79.95 -101.72
N LYS A 223 -19.07 80.06 -102.61
CA LYS A 223 -17.93 79.14 -102.68
C LYS A 223 -17.07 79.24 -101.41
N PHE A 224 -16.81 80.46 -100.93
CA PHE A 224 -16.09 80.71 -99.69
C PHE A 224 -16.83 80.14 -98.47
N SER A 225 -18.13 80.42 -98.31
CA SER A 225 -18.95 79.86 -97.23
C SER A 225 -19.06 78.33 -97.30
N SER A 226 -19.09 77.72 -98.48
CA SER A 226 -19.04 76.25 -98.60
C SER A 226 -17.67 75.68 -98.25
N ILE A 227 -16.58 76.40 -98.55
CA ILE A 227 -15.22 76.04 -98.11
C ILE A 227 -15.09 76.22 -96.59
N GLU A 228 -15.63 77.29 -96.01
CA GLU A 228 -15.68 77.49 -94.56
C GLU A 228 -16.52 76.42 -93.87
N GLU A 229 -17.72 76.10 -94.35
CA GLU A 229 -18.55 75.01 -93.82
C GLU A 229 -17.83 73.66 -93.91
N GLN A 230 -17.14 73.36 -95.02
CA GLN A 230 -16.30 72.17 -95.13
C GLN A 230 -15.13 72.18 -94.13
N MET A 231 -14.47 73.32 -93.93
CA MET A 231 -13.40 73.48 -92.95
C MET A 231 -13.92 73.38 -91.51
N GLU A 232 -15.11 73.89 -91.21
CA GLU A 232 -15.77 73.75 -89.91
C GLU A 232 -16.22 72.31 -89.66
N ALA A 233 -16.78 71.64 -90.67
CA ALA A 233 -17.12 70.22 -90.62
C ALA A 233 -15.88 69.35 -90.43
N GLN A 234 -14.73 69.71 -91.04
CA GLN A 234 -13.44 69.07 -90.77
C GLN A 234 -12.95 69.35 -89.34
N ARG A 235 -12.94 70.60 -88.87
CA ARG A 235 -12.61 70.98 -87.48
C ARG A 235 -13.53 70.30 -86.45
N ALA A 236 -14.80 70.06 -86.79
CA ALA A 236 -15.77 69.38 -85.93
C ALA A 236 -15.57 67.86 -85.91
N LYS A 237 -15.27 67.24 -87.07
CA LYS A 237 -14.84 65.83 -87.16
C LYS A 237 -13.54 65.62 -86.37
N GLU A 238 -12.58 66.54 -86.48
CA GLU A 238 -11.31 66.46 -85.79
C GLU A 238 -11.47 66.64 -84.27
N ARG A 239 -12.26 67.63 -83.81
CA ARG A 239 -12.61 67.77 -82.38
C ARG A 239 -13.23 66.48 -81.83
N LYS A 240 -14.25 65.93 -82.48
CA LYS A 240 -14.88 64.65 -82.10
C LYS A 240 -13.90 63.47 -82.12
N LEU A 241 -12.88 63.48 -82.99
CA LEU A 241 -11.83 62.46 -83.02
C LEU A 241 -10.82 62.63 -81.87
N ARG A 242 -10.44 63.86 -81.52
CA ARG A 242 -9.59 64.17 -80.35
C ARG A 242 -10.31 63.81 -79.05
N GLU A 243 -11.56 64.25 -78.88
CA GLU A 243 -12.44 63.87 -77.76
C GLU A 243 -12.53 62.34 -77.62
N ARG A 244 -12.79 61.60 -78.72
CA ARG A 244 -12.80 60.12 -78.69
C ARG A 244 -11.47 59.53 -78.24
N ARG A 245 -10.32 60.03 -78.73
CA ARG A 245 -8.98 59.57 -78.31
C ARG A 245 -8.71 59.85 -76.84
N GLU A 246 -9.16 60.99 -76.32
CA GLU A 246 -9.08 61.30 -74.90
C GLU A 246 -9.95 60.36 -74.07
N TYR A 247 -11.20 60.09 -74.49
CA TYR A 247 -12.08 59.18 -73.78
C TYR A 247 -11.56 57.73 -73.81
N THR A 248 -11.01 57.24 -74.92
CA THR A 248 -10.37 55.92 -74.95
C THR A 248 -9.13 55.88 -74.06
N SER A 249 -8.27 56.89 -74.09
CA SER A 249 -7.09 56.98 -73.23
C SER A 249 -7.47 57.03 -71.73
N LYS A 250 -8.49 57.81 -71.36
CA LYS A 250 -9.04 57.88 -69.99
C LYS A 250 -9.62 56.52 -69.56
N LEU A 251 -10.31 55.81 -70.45
CA LEU A 251 -10.88 54.48 -70.19
C LEU A 251 -9.78 53.40 -70.06
N GLU A 252 -8.78 53.41 -70.94
CA GLU A 252 -7.62 52.52 -70.88
C GLU A 252 -6.81 52.72 -69.58
N ALA A 253 -6.64 53.97 -69.13
CA ALA A 253 -6.03 54.29 -67.85
C ALA A 253 -6.84 53.77 -66.64
N GLN A 254 -8.18 53.85 -66.69
CA GLN A 254 -9.05 53.27 -65.66
C GLN A 254 -8.99 51.73 -65.68
N VAL A 255 -8.96 51.10 -66.86
CA VAL A 255 -8.85 49.64 -67.01
C VAL A 255 -7.47 49.14 -66.56
N SER A 256 -6.39 49.84 -66.87
CA SER A 256 -5.04 49.46 -66.43
C SER A 256 -4.88 49.64 -64.92
N HIS A 257 -5.37 50.74 -64.34
CA HIS A 257 -5.40 50.94 -62.89
C HIS A 257 -6.23 49.88 -62.16
N LYS A 258 -7.41 49.51 -62.69
CA LYS A 258 -8.24 48.42 -62.14
C LYS A 258 -7.54 47.06 -62.24
N ARG A 259 -6.84 46.78 -63.35
CA ARG A 259 -6.04 45.54 -63.48
C ARG A 259 -4.89 45.50 -62.48
N HIS A 260 -4.17 46.60 -62.31
CA HIS A 260 -3.04 46.68 -61.38
C HIS A 260 -3.47 46.54 -59.92
N THR A 261 -4.55 47.22 -59.50
CA THR A 261 -5.13 47.07 -58.15
C THR A 261 -5.62 45.65 -57.90
N THR A 262 -6.37 45.03 -58.83
CA THR A 262 -6.77 43.62 -58.73
C THR A 262 -5.58 42.65 -58.70
N GLN A 263 -4.46 42.97 -59.36
CA GLN A 263 -3.23 42.18 -59.26
C GLN A 263 -2.57 42.33 -57.88
N GLN A 264 -2.44 43.56 -57.38
CA GLN A 264 -1.86 43.85 -56.08
C GLN A 264 -2.69 43.23 -54.94
N GLU A 265 -4.03 43.23 -55.04
CA GLU A 265 -4.91 42.51 -54.11
C GLU A 265 -4.65 41.00 -54.10
N ARG A 266 -4.41 40.39 -55.27
CA ARG A 266 -4.06 38.96 -55.38
C ARG A 266 -2.70 38.68 -54.76
N GLU A 267 -1.69 39.49 -55.05
CA GLU A 267 -0.34 39.38 -54.49
C GLU A 267 -0.39 39.50 -52.95
N ASN A 268 -1.04 40.54 -52.42
CA ASN A 268 -1.29 40.72 -50.98
C ASN A 268 -2.02 39.51 -50.36
N SER A 269 -3.02 38.95 -51.05
CA SER A 269 -3.77 37.77 -50.55
C SER A 269 -2.92 36.49 -50.51
N ALA A 270 -2.02 36.32 -51.49
CA ALA A 270 -1.09 35.21 -51.56
C ALA A 270 -0.01 35.33 -50.48
N GLU A 271 0.51 36.53 -50.23
CA GLU A 271 1.42 36.80 -49.11
C GLU A 271 0.75 36.55 -47.76
N TYR A 272 -0.48 37.04 -47.56
CA TYR A 272 -1.23 36.77 -46.32
C TYR A 272 -1.46 35.26 -46.10
N HIS A 273 -1.82 34.52 -47.16
CA HIS A 273 -1.97 33.07 -47.08
C HIS A 273 -0.64 32.37 -46.75
N ARG A 274 0.46 32.76 -47.41
CA ARG A 274 1.82 32.25 -47.11
C ARG A 274 2.22 32.52 -45.66
N GLN A 275 2.06 33.74 -45.17
CA GLN A 275 2.34 34.10 -43.77
C GLN A 275 1.45 33.32 -42.79
N THR A 276 0.22 32.99 -43.17
CA THR A 276 -0.69 32.19 -42.36
C THR A 276 -0.22 30.73 -42.27
N LEU A 277 0.16 30.12 -43.40
CA LEU A 277 0.74 28.78 -43.43
C LEU A 277 2.06 28.71 -42.67
N GLU A 278 2.90 29.74 -42.74
CA GLU A 278 4.17 29.83 -42.02
C GLU A 278 3.95 29.92 -40.50
N LYS A 279 2.96 30.69 -40.04
CA LYS A 279 2.55 30.74 -38.63
C LYS A 279 1.95 29.42 -38.14
N ILE A 280 1.16 28.71 -38.96
CA ILE A 280 0.64 27.38 -38.64
C ILE A 280 1.80 26.40 -38.47
N ARG A 281 2.75 26.37 -39.42
CA ARG A 281 3.95 25.53 -39.34
C ARG A 281 4.77 25.82 -38.08
N GLN A 282 5.00 27.10 -37.76
CA GLN A 282 5.71 27.49 -36.54
C GLN A 282 4.98 26.99 -35.28
N ALA A 283 3.64 27.08 -35.23
CA ALA A 283 2.85 26.53 -34.13
C ALA A 283 2.92 24.98 -34.04
N GLU A 284 2.97 24.28 -35.18
CA GLU A 284 3.16 22.82 -35.23
C GLU A 284 4.58 22.38 -34.83
N ASP A 285 5.61 23.15 -35.20
CA ASP A 285 6.99 22.96 -34.74
C ASP A 285 7.07 23.20 -33.21
N ASP A 286 6.46 24.27 -32.71
CA ASP A 286 6.37 24.62 -31.27
C ASP A 286 5.63 23.55 -30.44
N GLU A 287 4.49 23.03 -30.89
CA GLU A 287 3.78 21.96 -30.18
C GLU A 287 4.55 20.63 -30.23
N ARG A 288 5.26 20.33 -31.34
CA ARG A 288 6.18 19.17 -31.39
C ARG A 288 7.33 19.31 -30.41
N MET A 289 7.94 20.49 -30.28
CA MET A 289 8.97 20.74 -29.27
C MET A 289 8.42 20.58 -27.84
N LYS A 290 7.26 21.16 -27.52
CA LYS A 290 6.62 21.02 -26.19
C LYS A 290 6.29 19.57 -25.84
N GLU A 291 5.91 18.77 -26.83
CA GLU A 291 5.57 17.35 -26.64
C GLU A 291 6.83 16.48 -26.46
N GLN A 292 7.91 16.78 -27.18
CA GLN A 292 9.24 16.20 -26.90
C GLN A 292 9.72 16.56 -25.48
N ASP A 293 9.60 17.83 -25.08
CA ASP A 293 9.91 18.33 -23.75
C ASP A 293 9.15 17.58 -22.63
N ARG A 294 7.87 17.24 -22.87
CA ARG A 294 7.07 16.40 -21.96
C ARG A 294 7.61 14.97 -21.90
N GLN A 295 7.82 14.35 -23.05
CA GLN A 295 8.31 12.96 -23.14
C GLN A 295 9.69 12.82 -22.49
N GLU A 296 10.61 13.77 -22.68
CA GLU A 296 11.89 13.79 -21.98
C GLU A 296 11.73 13.88 -20.46
N ARG A 297 10.87 14.76 -19.97
CA ARG A 297 10.59 14.89 -18.51
C ARG A 297 9.97 13.61 -17.96
N GLU A 298 9.08 12.94 -18.69
CA GLU A 298 8.54 11.63 -18.31
C GLU A 298 9.60 10.53 -18.30
N HIS A 299 10.46 10.46 -19.33
CA HIS A 299 11.59 9.54 -19.38
C HIS A 299 12.59 9.79 -18.23
N GLN A 300 12.90 11.05 -17.89
CA GLN A 300 13.72 11.41 -16.75
C GLN A 300 13.07 10.96 -15.42
N LEU A 301 11.76 11.16 -15.24
CA LEU A 301 11.03 10.69 -14.06
C LEU A 301 11.01 9.15 -13.96
N ILE A 302 10.88 8.44 -15.09
CA ILE A 302 10.97 6.98 -15.16
C ILE A 302 12.38 6.50 -14.81
N ALA A 303 13.43 7.17 -15.33
CA ALA A 303 14.82 6.86 -15.02
C ALA A 303 15.13 7.05 -13.53
N ILE A 304 14.73 8.19 -12.94
CA ILE A 304 14.88 8.48 -11.51
C ILE A 304 14.14 7.45 -10.65
N GLN A 305 12.89 7.11 -10.98
CA GLN A 305 12.15 6.05 -10.27
C GLN A 305 12.84 4.68 -10.39
N THR A 306 13.41 4.36 -11.55
CA THR A 306 14.10 3.08 -11.78
C THR A 306 15.39 3.04 -10.97
N GLN A 307 16.17 4.13 -10.96
CA GLN A 307 17.37 4.29 -10.14
C GLN A 307 17.05 4.16 -8.64
N GLN A 308 15.94 4.76 -8.16
CA GLN A 308 15.45 4.61 -6.78
C GLN A 308 15.04 3.17 -6.43
N ARG A 309 14.46 2.42 -7.38
CA ARG A 309 14.14 0.99 -7.19
C ARG A 309 15.43 0.16 -7.10
N VAL A 310 16.41 0.42 -7.97
CA VAL A 310 17.70 -0.28 -7.98
C VAL A 310 18.52 0.02 -6.73
N THR A 311 18.66 1.28 -6.30
CA THR A 311 19.41 1.62 -5.08
C THR A 311 18.75 1.04 -3.83
N LYS A 312 17.41 1.05 -3.74
CA LYS A 312 16.68 0.37 -2.67
C LYS A 312 16.87 -1.16 -2.69
N HIS A 313 16.91 -1.78 -3.86
CA HIS A 313 17.23 -3.21 -3.97
C HIS A 313 18.67 -3.50 -3.52
N GLN A 314 19.63 -2.66 -3.90
CA GLN A 314 21.02 -2.78 -3.45
C GLN A 314 21.18 -2.58 -1.93
N GLN A 315 20.40 -1.69 -1.32
CA GLN A 315 20.35 -1.56 0.15
C GLN A 315 19.86 -2.85 0.81
N VAL A 316 18.75 -3.43 0.35
CA VAL A 316 18.21 -4.70 0.87
C VAL A 316 19.20 -5.87 0.68
N GLU A 317 19.91 -5.93 -0.45
CA GLU A 317 20.96 -6.94 -0.65
C GLU A 317 22.17 -6.73 0.26
N ARG A 318 22.57 -5.48 0.55
CA ARG A 318 23.61 -5.18 1.55
C ARG A 318 23.17 -5.58 2.96
N GLU A 319 21.93 -5.28 3.36
CA GLU A 319 21.36 -5.71 4.64
C GLU A 319 21.32 -7.24 4.76
N ARG A 320 20.92 -7.95 3.69
CA ARG A 320 20.95 -9.42 3.61
C ARG A 320 22.37 -9.97 3.72
N ALA A 321 23.35 -9.37 3.03
CA ALA A 321 24.75 -9.78 3.10
C ALA A 321 25.34 -9.57 4.51
N ILE A 322 25.07 -8.43 5.14
CA ILE A 322 25.49 -8.15 6.52
C ILE A 322 24.84 -9.14 7.49
N LYS A 323 23.54 -9.40 7.38
CA LYS A 323 22.84 -10.38 8.23
C LYS A 323 23.40 -11.80 8.04
N LYS A 324 23.66 -12.22 6.81
CA LYS A 324 24.28 -13.52 6.50
C LYS A 324 25.71 -13.61 7.06
N ALA A 325 26.49 -12.53 7.03
CA ALA A 325 27.81 -12.48 7.62
C ALA A 325 27.77 -12.55 9.16
N GLN A 326 26.80 -11.89 9.79
CA GLN A 326 26.55 -11.98 11.24
C GLN A 326 26.13 -13.40 11.65
N GLU A 327 25.23 -14.04 10.89
CA GLU A 327 24.81 -15.43 11.08
C GLU A 327 25.99 -16.40 10.92
N HIS A 328 26.84 -16.20 9.91
CA HIS A 328 28.05 -16.99 9.68
C HIS A 328 29.07 -16.83 10.82
N HIS A 329 29.31 -15.59 11.27
CA HIS A 329 30.20 -15.32 12.40
C HIS A 329 29.68 -15.94 13.71
N ALA A 330 28.37 -15.88 13.95
CA ALA A 330 27.75 -16.55 15.10
C ALA A 330 27.86 -18.09 15.00
N ALA A 331 27.70 -18.66 13.81
CA ALA A 331 27.90 -20.09 13.57
C ALA A 331 29.37 -20.51 13.82
N GLN A 332 30.35 -19.75 13.31
CA GLN A 332 31.77 -19.99 13.56
C GLN A 332 32.15 -19.88 15.05
N MET A 333 31.56 -18.93 15.79
CA MET A 333 31.77 -18.82 17.23
C MET A 333 31.18 -20.02 18.00
N LEU A 334 30.01 -20.52 17.60
CA LEU A 334 29.41 -21.72 18.19
C LEU A 334 30.17 -23.01 17.82
N GLU A 335 30.69 -23.09 16.60
CA GLU A 335 31.54 -24.19 16.14
C GLU A 335 32.86 -24.21 16.92
N LYS A 336 33.53 -23.04 17.04
CA LYS A 336 34.73 -22.90 17.86
C LYS A 336 34.47 -23.26 19.34
N GLN A 337 33.36 -22.80 19.92
CA GLN A 337 33.01 -23.18 21.29
C GLN A 337 32.84 -24.70 21.42
N ARG A 338 32.18 -25.36 20.46
CA ARG A 338 32.06 -26.83 20.44
C ARG A 338 33.42 -27.52 20.33
N THR A 339 34.34 -27.04 19.48
CA THR A 339 35.69 -27.62 19.40
C THR A 339 36.50 -27.40 20.66
N ASP A 340 36.39 -26.23 21.29
CA ASP A 340 37.06 -25.90 22.55
C ASP A 340 36.52 -26.77 23.70
N ASP A 341 35.21 -27.00 23.78
CA ASP A 341 34.58 -27.85 24.80
C ASP A 341 34.85 -29.35 24.57
N VAL A 342 34.88 -29.82 23.33
CA VAL A 342 35.34 -31.19 23.00
C VAL A 342 36.83 -31.38 23.32
N ALA A 343 37.67 -30.37 23.07
CA ALA A 343 39.08 -30.41 23.44
C ALA A 343 39.27 -30.42 24.97
N ARG A 344 38.46 -29.66 25.72
CA ARG A 344 38.42 -29.69 27.20
C ARG A 344 37.98 -31.05 27.74
N GLU A 345 36.94 -31.66 27.16
CA GLU A 345 36.53 -33.01 27.52
C GLU A 345 37.63 -34.05 27.25
N LYS A 346 38.26 -33.98 26.06
CA LYS A 346 39.38 -34.87 25.73
C LYS A 346 40.54 -34.70 26.71
N ALA A 347 40.94 -33.46 27.01
CA ALA A 347 42.00 -33.18 27.97
C ALA A 347 41.66 -33.69 29.39
N ARG A 348 40.39 -33.62 29.82
CA ARG A 348 39.92 -34.24 31.07
C ARG A 348 40.04 -35.76 31.04
N LYS A 349 39.55 -36.40 29.98
CA LYS A 349 39.60 -37.87 29.79
C LYS A 349 41.06 -38.38 29.70
N ASP A 350 41.94 -37.66 29.01
CA ASP A 350 43.37 -37.96 28.94
C ASP A 350 44.08 -37.76 30.30
N ALA A 351 43.67 -36.78 31.11
CA ALA A 351 44.19 -36.58 32.46
C ALA A 351 43.67 -37.61 33.48
N GLU A 352 42.40 -38.01 33.35
CA GLU A 352 41.78 -39.08 34.13
C GLU A 352 42.42 -40.44 33.82
N LYS A 353 42.62 -40.76 32.54
CA LYS A 353 43.35 -41.96 32.10
C LYS A 353 44.75 -42.03 32.71
N ARG A 354 45.52 -40.93 32.67
CA ARG A 354 46.86 -40.87 33.32
C ARG A 354 46.80 -41.09 34.83
N ARG A 355 45.78 -40.59 35.52
CA ARG A 355 45.59 -40.85 36.96
C ARG A 355 45.27 -42.31 37.25
N VAL A 356 44.43 -42.95 36.42
CA VAL A 356 44.12 -44.38 36.53
C VAL A 356 45.36 -45.22 36.24
N GLU A 357 46.17 -44.85 35.25
CA GLU A 357 47.46 -45.48 34.95
C GLU A 357 48.47 -45.34 36.10
N GLN A 358 48.56 -44.16 36.72
CA GLN A 358 49.38 -43.94 37.92
C GLN A 358 48.91 -44.81 39.09
N VAL A 359 47.62 -44.81 39.41
CA VAL A 359 47.04 -45.64 40.48
C VAL A 359 47.22 -47.13 40.19
N PHE A 360 47.20 -47.56 38.93
CA PHE A 360 47.49 -48.95 38.56
C PHE A 360 48.95 -49.32 38.89
N LEU A 361 49.91 -48.49 38.46
CA LEU A 361 51.34 -48.70 38.74
C LEU A 361 51.66 -48.62 40.23
N GLU A 362 51.01 -47.73 40.98
CA GLU A 362 51.14 -47.64 42.44
C GLU A 362 50.59 -48.89 43.14
N ASN A 363 49.46 -49.45 42.69
CA ASN A 363 48.91 -50.71 43.22
C ASN A 363 49.79 -51.91 42.87
N GLU A 364 50.36 -51.96 41.66
CA GLU A 364 51.31 -52.99 41.24
C GLU A 364 52.58 -52.96 42.10
N ALA A 365 53.17 -51.77 42.29
CA ALA A 365 54.32 -51.57 43.18
C ALA A 365 54.00 -51.93 44.64
N GLN A 366 52.79 -51.63 45.14
CA GLN A 366 52.36 -52.05 46.49
C GLN A 366 52.17 -53.57 46.59
N LEU A 367 51.70 -54.24 45.54
CA LEU A 367 51.59 -55.70 45.49
C LEU A 367 52.98 -56.35 45.45
N GLU A 368 53.93 -55.77 44.71
CA GLU A 368 55.33 -56.23 44.73
C GLU A 368 55.99 -56.01 46.10
N GLN A 369 55.80 -54.84 46.73
CA GLN A 369 56.29 -54.59 48.09
C GLN A 369 55.69 -55.58 49.09
N LYS A 370 54.39 -55.88 49.01
CA LYS A 370 53.74 -56.91 49.84
C LYS A 370 54.27 -58.33 49.56
N ARG A 371 54.54 -58.69 48.30
CA ARG A 371 55.21 -59.95 47.95
C ARG A 371 56.63 -60.04 48.52
N GLN A 372 57.39 -58.95 48.47
CA GLN A 372 58.73 -58.86 49.05
C GLN A 372 58.70 -58.88 50.58
N GLN A 373 57.72 -58.23 51.21
CA GLN A 373 57.48 -58.32 52.66
C GLN A 373 57.14 -59.75 53.06
N GLN A 374 56.17 -60.40 52.40
CA GLN A 374 55.85 -61.82 52.66
C GLN A 374 57.01 -62.77 52.37
N ALA A 375 57.89 -62.47 51.41
CA ALA A 375 59.11 -63.25 51.18
C ALA A 375 60.10 -63.08 52.34
N ARG A 376 60.33 -61.85 52.83
CA ARG A 376 61.18 -61.56 53.99
C ARG A 376 60.59 -62.10 55.29
N GLU A 377 59.28 -62.03 55.46
CA GLU A 377 58.54 -62.64 56.58
C GLU A 377 58.74 -64.15 56.56
N ARG A 378 58.56 -64.83 55.42
CA ARG A 378 58.86 -66.27 55.29
C ARG A 378 60.32 -66.60 55.48
N GLU A 379 61.26 -65.77 55.01
CA GLU A 379 62.68 -65.95 55.29
C GLU A 379 62.99 -65.79 56.79
N LEU A 380 62.31 -64.89 57.49
CA LEU A 380 62.44 -64.70 58.93
C LEU A 380 61.74 -65.82 59.71
N GLU A 381 60.59 -66.32 59.25
CA GLU A 381 59.92 -67.52 59.77
C GLU A 381 60.79 -68.77 59.56
N ILE A 382 61.46 -68.91 58.42
CA ILE A 382 62.42 -69.98 58.15
C ILE A 382 63.65 -69.82 59.04
N LYS A 383 64.26 -68.63 59.16
CA LYS A 383 65.41 -68.39 60.06
C LYS A 383 65.04 -68.61 61.53
N LEU A 384 63.86 -68.15 61.96
CA LEU A 384 63.32 -68.44 63.29
C LEU A 384 63.05 -69.93 63.44
N ALA A 385 62.49 -70.62 62.46
CA ALA A 385 62.28 -72.06 62.50
C ALA A 385 63.62 -72.83 62.52
N GLU A 386 64.66 -72.37 61.83
CA GLU A 386 66.02 -72.92 61.86
C GLU A 386 66.70 -72.65 63.20
N GLU A 387 66.54 -71.47 63.79
CA GLU A 387 67.01 -71.14 65.14
C GLU A 387 66.26 -71.92 66.22
N TYR A 388 64.93 -72.05 66.11
CA TYR A 388 64.12 -72.93 66.96
C TYR A 388 64.48 -74.39 66.75
N ILE A 389 64.74 -74.86 65.52
CA ILE A 389 65.17 -76.23 65.25
C ILE A 389 66.58 -76.45 65.79
N ALA A 390 67.53 -75.52 65.67
CA ALA A 390 68.87 -75.66 66.23
C ALA A 390 68.88 -75.58 67.78
N MET A 391 68.02 -74.74 68.35
CA MET A 391 67.86 -74.59 69.80
C MET A 391 67.10 -75.77 70.42
N GLU A 392 66.07 -76.27 69.74
CA GLU A 392 65.33 -77.46 70.16
C GLU A 392 66.11 -78.74 69.82
N GLN A 393 66.94 -78.81 68.76
CA GLN A 393 67.92 -79.88 68.54
C GLN A 393 68.96 -79.92 69.66
N ARG A 394 69.54 -78.79 70.08
CA ARG A 394 70.42 -78.74 71.26
C ARG A 394 69.72 -79.22 72.53
N LYS A 395 68.43 -78.94 72.68
CA LYS A 395 67.60 -79.47 73.77
C LYS A 395 67.13 -80.91 73.54
N ASP A 396 67.13 -81.44 72.32
CA ASP A 396 66.67 -82.78 71.95
C ASP A 396 67.83 -83.76 71.76
N GLU A 397 69.07 -83.29 71.69
CA GLU A 397 70.25 -84.08 72.02
C GLU A 397 70.30 -84.26 73.55
N ALA A 398 70.04 -83.18 74.30
CA ALA A 398 69.89 -83.20 75.75
C ALA A 398 68.61 -83.88 76.26
N ARG A 399 67.58 -84.07 75.41
CA ARG A 399 66.32 -84.74 75.78
C ARG A 399 66.05 -86.05 75.04
N ARG A 400 66.62 -86.40 73.87
CA ARG A 400 66.53 -87.78 73.34
C ARG A 400 67.09 -88.77 74.36
N THR A 401 68.21 -88.42 74.96
CA THR A 401 68.84 -89.10 76.11
C THR A 401 67.95 -89.21 77.37
N GLN A 402 66.83 -88.49 77.45
CA GLN A 402 65.82 -88.57 78.52
C GLN A 402 64.42 -88.99 78.03
N ILE A 403 64.16 -88.98 76.73
CA ILE A 403 62.84 -89.18 76.11
C ILE A 403 62.79 -90.51 75.35
N GLU A 404 63.90 -91.09 74.93
CA GLU A 404 63.96 -92.51 74.54
C GLU A 404 63.42 -93.42 75.66
N THR A 405 63.67 -93.04 76.93
CA THR A 405 63.17 -93.70 78.14
C THR A 405 61.76 -93.25 78.60
N MET A 406 61.15 -92.24 77.99
CA MET A 406 59.80 -91.74 78.37
C MET A 406 58.75 -91.77 77.25
N ALA A 407 59.16 -91.80 75.97
CA ALA A 407 58.26 -91.74 74.82
C ALA A 407 57.39 -92.98 74.64
N GLU A 408 57.84 -94.16 75.08
CA GLU A 408 57.03 -95.38 75.10
C GLU A 408 55.77 -95.24 75.98
N ASN A 409 55.89 -94.52 77.11
CA ASN A 409 54.83 -94.44 78.11
C ASN A 409 53.75 -93.40 77.79
N ILE A 410 54.13 -92.23 77.25
CA ILE A 410 53.18 -91.10 77.10
C ILE A 410 52.36 -91.19 75.79
N LYS A 411 52.90 -91.82 74.74
CA LYS A 411 52.27 -91.92 73.40
C LYS A 411 50.90 -92.64 73.39
N LYS A 412 50.53 -93.32 74.47
CA LYS A 412 49.27 -94.10 74.61
C LYS A 412 48.03 -93.32 75.07
N LYS A 413 48.12 -92.06 75.55
CA LYS A 413 47.02 -91.45 76.34
C LYS A 413 46.31 -90.20 75.80
N MET A 414 46.83 -89.46 74.83
CA MET A 414 46.34 -88.08 74.56
C MET A 414 45.45 -87.86 73.33
N LYS A 415 45.21 -88.88 72.47
CA LYS A 415 44.63 -88.70 71.12
C LYS A 415 43.10 -88.91 71.02
N ILE A 416 42.30 -88.43 71.98
CA ILE A 416 40.85 -88.76 72.07
C ILE A 416 39.91 -87.54 72.29
N PHE A 417 40.40 -86.37 72.75
CA PHE A 417 39.51 -85.31 73.27
C PHE A 417 39.26 -84.08 72.36
N ASP A 418 40.01 -83.87 71.27
CA ASP A 418 40.00 -82.58 70.55
C ASP A 418 38.83 -82.40 69.56
N ASP A 419 38.33 -83.47 68.94
CA ASP A 419 37.43 -83.35 67.78
C ASP A 419 35.98 -82.98 68.13
N THR A 420 35.51 -83.30 69.34
CA THR A 420 34.08 -83.13 69.72
C THR A 420 33.68 -81.69 70.01
N ALA A 421 34.61 -80.83 70.44
CA ALA A 421 34.32 -79.43 70.78
C ALA A 421 34.10 -78.55 69.54
N LYS A 422 34.76 -78.89 68.42
CA LYS A 422 34.93 -78.00 67.27
C LYS A 422 33.70 -77.90 66.36
N ALA A 423 32.83 -78.91 66.37
CA ALA A 423 31.62 -78.96 65.54
C ALA A 423 30.42 -78.18 66.11
N SER A 424 30.38 -77.96 67.43
CA SER A 424 29.24 -77.36 68.13
C SER A 424 29.15 -75.82 67.99
N THR A 425 30.30 -75.17 67.84
CA THR A 425 30.40 -73.71 67.67
C THR A 425 30.13 -73.28 66.23
N ASP A 426 30.69 -74.00 65.26
CA ASP A 426 30.68 -73.63 63.84
C ASP A 426 29.27 -73.70 63.19
N ALA A 427 28.38 -74.52 63.74
CA ALA A 427 26.98 -74.59 63.30
C ALA A 427 26.19 -73.31 63.65
N LYS A 428 26.46 -72.70 64.82
CA LYS A 428 25.71 -71.52 65.30
C LYS A 428 26.10 -70.23 64.59
N ALA A 429 27.37 -70.09 64.21
CA ALA A 429 27.85 -68.92 63.48
C ALA A 429 27.08 -68.70 62.16
N ARG A 430 26.86 -69.78 61.40
CA ARG A 430 26.18 -69.76 60.09
C ARG A 430 24.72 -69.30 60.20
N GLU A 431 24.02 -69.65 61.27
CA GLU A 431 22.63 -69.23 61.54
C GLU A 431 22.52 -67.76 61.99
N GLU A 432 23.60 -67.17 62.51
CA GLU A 432 23.70 -65.72 62.73
C GLU A 432 23.97 -65.00 61.41
N ASP A 433 24.91 -65.49 60.59
CA ASP A 433 25.28 -64.91 59.29
C ASP A 433 24.10 -64.86 58.32
N GLU A 434 23.34 -65.95 58.16
CA GLU A 434 22.15 -65.97 57.29
C GLU A 434 21.10 -64.92 57.70
N ARG A 435 20.92 -64.72 59.02
CA ARG A 435 19.99 -63.74 59.58
C ARG A 435 20.47 -62.30 59.33
N VAL A 436 21.77 -62.04 59.44
CA VAL A 436 22.37 -60.75 59.08
C VAL A 436 22.22 -60.47 57.57
N GLN A 437 22.47 -61.47 56.72
CA GLN A 437 22.32 -61.32 55.26
C GLN A 437 20.87 -60.99 54.85
N ARG A 438 19.87 -61.64 55.45
CA ARG A 438 18.45 -61.34 55.16
C ARG A 438 18.09 -59.89 55.53
N TYR A 439 18.54 -59.39 56.69
CA TYR A 439 18.35 -57.98 57.06
C TYR A 439 19.05 -56.99 56.11
N GLN A 440 20.26 -57.32 55.61
CA GLN A 440 20.93 -56.49 54.60
C GLN A 440 20.20 -56.50 53.24
N GLN A 441 19.63 -57.64 52.84
CA GLN A 441 18.83 -57.76 51.62
C GLN A 441 17.52 -56.97 51.72
N GLU A 442 16.82 -57.02 52.85
CA GLU A 442 15.61 -56.21 53.07
C GLU A 442 15.91 -54.70 53.11
N TYR A 443 17.00 -54.29 53.78
CA TYR A 443 17.40 -52.88 53.84
C TYR A 443 17.78 -52.32 52.46
N SER A 444 18.56 -53.07 51.68
CA SER A 444 18.94 -52.68 50.32
C SER A 444 17.75 -52.69 49.35
N ARG A 445 16.82 -53.65 49.47
CA ARG A 445 15.55 -53.63 48.71
C ARG A 445 14.71 -52.40 49.02
N LYS A 446 14.63 -52.00 50.30
CA LYS A 446 13.89 -50.81 50.74
C LYS A 446 14.49 -49.51 50.22
N GLN A 447 15.83 -49.37 50.20
CA GLN A 447 16.51 -48.26 49.55
C GLN A 447 16.19 -48.20 48.05
N LEU A 448 16.21 -49.34 47.35
CA LEU A 448 15.83 -49.44 45.94
C LEU A 448 14.37 -49.05 45.67
N GLU A 449 13.43 -49.49 46.51
CA GLU A 449 12.02 -49.10 46.43
C GLU A 449 11.84 -47.58 46.61
N ASP A 450 12.52 -46.96 47.57
CA ASP A 450 12.39 -45.53 47.84
C ASP A 450 13.10 -44.66 46.78
N ASP A 451 14.24 -45.09 46.22
CA ASP A 451 14.87 -44.41 45.09
C ASP A 451 14.06 -44.56 43.79
N ASN A 452 13.41 -45.71 43.55
CA ASN A 452 12.51 -45.87 42.43
C ASN A 452 11.25 -44.99 42.57
N LYS A 453 10.70 -44.82 43.79
CA LYS A 453 9.64 -43.83 44.05
C LYS A 453 10.13 -42.41 43.76
N ARG A 454 11.33 -42.00 44.23
CA ARG A 454 11.92 -40.68 43.96
C ARG A 454 12.09 -40.40 42.46
N ARG A 455 12.47 -41.41 41.67
CA ARG A 455 12.58 -41.33 40.20
C ARG A 455 11.22 -41.17 39.54
N ALA A 456 10.25 -42.03 39.85
CA ALA A 456 8.89 -41.95 39.32
C ALA A 456 8.23 -40.59 39.63
N ASP A 457 8.42 -40.09 40.85
CA ASP A 457 8.00 -38.75 41.28
C ASP A 457 8.66 -37.62 40.47
N ALA A 458 9.94 -37.75 40.12
CA ALA A 458 10.67 -36.77 39.32
C ALA A 458 10.24 -36.81 37.84
N GLU A 459 10.02 -38.00 37.30
CA GLU A 459 9.48 -38.23 35.95
C GLU A 459 8.06 -37.69 35.83
N ALA A 460 7.18 -37.96 36.80
CA ALA A 460 5.82 -37.41 36.84
C ALA A 460 5.83 -35.87 36.90
N ARG A 461 6.73 -35.27 37.69
CA ARG A 461 6.93 -33.80 37.72
C ARG A 461 7.46 -33.27 36.38
N SER A 462 8.35 -33.98 35.71
CA SER A 462 8.88 -33.61 34.39
C SER A 462 7.79 -33.67 33.31
N LEU A 463 7.00 -34.75 33.27
CA LEU A 463 5.88 -34.92 32.35
C LEU A 463 4.82 -33.82 32.55
N ALA A 464 4.41 -33.56 33.79
CA ALA A 464 3.45 -32.49 34.10
C ALA A 464 3.94 -31.09 33.66
N GLN A 465 5.25 -30.82 33.76
CA GLN A 465 5.85 -29.57 33.25
C GLN A 465 5.86 -29.52 31.71
N GLN A 466 6.16 -30.64 31.04
CA GLN A 466 6.12 -30.74 29.58
C GLN A 466 4.69 -30.60 29.03
N GLU A 467 3.69 -31.22 29.67
CA GLU A 467 2.28 -31.08 29.33
C GLU A 467 1.78 -29.64 29.53
N TYR A 468 2.10 -29.02 30.67
CA TYR A 468 1.77 -27.62 30.93
C TYR A 468 2.38 -26.67 29.88
N LEU A 469 3.64 -26.89 29.49
CA LEU A 469 4.28 -26.14 28.41
C LEU A 469 3.62 -26.39 27.04
N ARG A 470 3.18 -27.64 26.77
CA ARG A 470 2.41 -27.99 25.57
C ARG A 470 1.09 -27.21 25.50
N VAL A 471 0.35 -27.17 26.61
CA VAL A 471 -0.91 -26.42 26.73
C VAL A 471 -0.67 -24.92 26.55
N GLN A 472 0.35 -24.34 27.19
CA GLN A 472 0.69 -22.92 26.95
C GLN A 472 1.06 -22.63 25.49
N MET A 473 1.79 -23.53 24.83
CA MET A 473 2.16 -23.36 23.42
C MET A 473 0.96 -23.52 22.47
N GLN A 474 0.00 -24.39 22.79
CA GLN A 474 -1.26 -24.52 22.05
C GLN A 474 -2.15 -23.29 22.26
N GLU A 475 -2.40 -22.89 23.50
CA GLU A 475 -3.21 -21.71 23.85
C GLU A 475 -2.57 -20.40 23.31
N LYS A 476 -1.24 -20.37 23.11
CA LYS A 476 -0.58 -19.28 22.39
C LYS A 476 -0.89 -19.30 20.89
N ARG A 477 -0.81 -20.47 20.23
CA ARG A 477 -1.16 -20.62 18.81
C ARG A 477 -2.62 -20.25 18.55
N GLU A 478 -3.55 -20.75 19.37
CA GLU A 478 -4.98 -20.44 19.26
C GLU A 478 -5.26 -18.94 19.37
N ARG A 479 -4.56 -18.22 20.28
CA ARG A 479 -4.63 -16.74 20.34
C ARG A 479 -4.04 -16.05 19.11
N GLU A 480 -2.96 -16.57 18.53
CA GLU A 480 -2.33 -16.03 17.32
C GLU A 480 -3.19 -16.28 16.08
N GLU A 481 -3.83 -17.45 15.98
CA GLU A 481 -4.78 -17.82 14.94
C GLU A 481 -6.09 -17.02 15.04
N ALA A 482 -6.65 -16.83 16.24
CA ALA A 482 -7.82 -15.97 16.44
C ALA A 482 -7.55 -14.51 16.00
N ARG A 483 -6.40 -13.95 16.40
CA ARG A 483 -5.95 -12.62 15.95
C ARG A 483 -5.79 -12.55 14.43
N LYS A 484 -5.27 -13.61 13.81
CA LYS A 484 -5.15 -13.70 12.35
C LYS A 484 -6.54 -13.70 11.70
N GLN A 485 -7.47 -14.54 12.17
CA GLN A 485 -8.84 -14.56 11.67
C GLN A 485 -9.54 -13.20 11.79
N ASP A 486 -9.31 -12.45 12.87
CA ASP A 486 -9.89 -11.12 13.04
C ASP A 486 -9.27 -10.06 12.11
N LEU A 487 -7.96 -10.17 11.81
CA LEU A 487 -7.32 -9.35 10.77
C LEU A 487 -7.80 -9.72 9.37
N ASP A 488 -7.99 -11.01 9.07
CA ASP A 488 -8.52 -11.49 7.80
C ASP A 488 -9.97 -10.99 7.59
N LYS A 489 -10.82 -11.07 8.63
CA LYS A 489 -12.18 -10.47 8.65
C LYS A 489 -12.14 -8.95 8.39
N GLN A 490 -11.24 -8.21 9.03
CA GLN A 490 -11.08 -6.76 8.79
C GLN A 490 -10.64 -6.47 7.35
N ALA A 491 -9.72 -7.26 6.80
CA ALA A 491 -9.29 -7.14 5.42
C ALA A 491 -10.43 -7.42 4.43
N ASP A 492 -11.30 -8.40 4.71
CA ASP A 492 -12.49 -8.69 3.89
C ASP A 492 -13.56 -7.60 4.00
N LEU A 493 -13.79 -7.03 5.18
CA LEU A 493 -14.66 -5.85 5.34
C LEU A 493 -14.14 -4.65 4.53
N TRP A 494 -12.83 -4.38 4.53
CA TRP A 494 -12.24 -3.33 3.69
C TRP A 494 -12.33 -3.63 2.19
N LYS A 495 -12.26 -4.91 1.77
CA LYS A 495 -12.53 -5.30 0.36
C LYS A 495 -13.99 -4.99 0.02
N GLN A 496 -14.94 -5.39 0.87
CA GLN A 496 -16.37 -5.14 0.67
C GLN A 496 -16.66 -3.63 0.60
N GLU A 497 -16.28 -2.85 1.62
CA GLU A 497 -16.42 -1.39 1.69
C GLU A 497 -15.85 -0.72 0.44
N ARG A 498 -14.66 -1.14 -0.03
CA ARG A 498 -14.07 -0.64 -1.26
C ARG A 498 -14.93 -0.96 -2.50
N THR A 499 -15.43 -2.19 -2.65
CA THR A 499 -16.31 -2.51 -3.80
C THR A 499 -17.62 -1.73 -3.74
N GLU A 500 -18.16 -1.46 -2.55
CA GLU A 500 -19.33 -0.60 -2.41
C GLU A 500 -19.03 0.86 -2.73
N ALA A 501 -17.89 1.40 -2.28
CA ALA A 501 -17.44 2.74 -2.65
C ALA A 501 -17.30 2.85 -4.17
N GLU A 502 -16.67 1.88 -4.83
CA GLU A 502 -16.56 1.83 -6.30
C GLU A 502 -17.93 1.68 -7.01
N ARG A 503 -18.93 1.01 -6.40
CA ARG A 503 -20.33 1.01 -6.89
C ARG A 503 -21.01 2.38 -6.72
N ARG A 504 -20.89 3.00 -5.53
CA ARG A 504 -21.43 4.34 -5.22
C ARG A 504 -20.86 5.40 -6.18
N ASP A 505 -19.56 5.33 -6.45
CA ASP A 505 -18.85 6.20 -7.39
C ASP A 505 -19.34 6.01 -8.83
N LYS A 506 -19.58 4.76 -9.27
CA LYS A 506 -20.15 4.47 -10.60
C LYS A 506 -21.55 5.03 -10.75
N LEU A 507 -22.42 4.85 -9.75
CA LEU A 507 -23.77 5.42 -9.73
C LEU A 507 -23.74 6.97 -9.74
N ALA A 508 -22.86 7.58 -8.93
CA ALA A 508 -22.71 9.04 -8.91
C ALA A 508 -22.20 9.60 -10.26
N LYS A 509 -21.29 8.88 -10.93
CA LYS A 509 -20.83 9.23 -12.29
C LYS A 509 -21.95 9.08 -13.32
N GLN A 510 -22.72 7.98 -13.28
CA GLN A 510 -23.89 7.79 -14.14
C GLN A 510 -24.94 8.88 -13.94
N GLN A 511 -25.28 9.25 -12.70
CA GLN A 511 -26.19 10.36 -12.42
C GLN A 511 -25.69 11.71 -12.97
N ARG A 512 -24.38 11.99 -12.91
CA ARG A 512 -23.79 13.19 -13.53
C ARG A 512 -23.91 13.14 -15.06
N VAL A 513 -23.62 12.00 -15.70
CA VAL A 513 -23.77 11.83 -17.15
C VAL A 513 -25.23 12.01 -17.59
N ILE A 514 -26.18 11.42 -16.87
CA ILE A 514 -27.62 11.57 -17.15
C ILE A 514 -28.07 13.03 -17.00
N ARG A 515 -27.65 13.73 -15.94
CA ARG A 515 -27.96 15.16 -15.74
C ARG A 515 -27.36 16.03 -16.84
N ASN A 516 -26.07 15.84 -17.15
CA ASN A 516 -25.39 16.58 -18.22
C ASN A 516 -26.07 16.34 -19.58
N ARG A 517 -26.46 15.10 -19.87
CA ARG A 517 -27.22 14.77 -21.08
C ARG A 517 -28.58 15.47 -21.10
N SER A 518 -29.37 15.41 -20.03
CA SER A 518 -30.65 16.13 -19.97
C SER A 518 -30.50 17.65 -20.12
N GLN A 519 -29.39 18.22 -19.65
CA GLN A 519 -29.07 19.63 -19.86
C GLN A 519 -28.69 19.93 -21.32
N GLN A 520 -27.95 19.03 -21.98
CA GLN A 520 -27.67 19.13 -23.41
C GLN A 520 -28.94 18.99 -24.25
N ASP A 521 -29.81 18.02 -23.93
CA ASP A 521 -31.09 17.80 -24.62
C ASP A 521 -32.00 19.05 -24.51
N VAL A 522 -32.08 19.68 -23.32
CA VAL A 522 -32.80 20.96 -23.12
C VAL A 522 -32.14 22.12 -23.87
N LEU A 523 -30.81 22.21 -23.91
CA LEU A 523 -30.12 23.24 -24.70
C LEU A 523 -30.35 23.06 -26.21
N LEU A 524 -30.37 21.82 -26.72
CA LEU A 524 -30.72 21.51 -28.11
C LEU A 524 -32.16 21.92 -28.43
N GLN A 525 -33.12 21.62 -27.53
CA GLN A 525 -34.50 22.10 -27.64
C GLN A 525 -34.57 23.64 -27.67
N GLN A 526 -33.85 24.34 -26.78
CA GLN A 526 -33.81 25.81 -26.79
C GLN A 526 -33.17 26.40 -28.05
N MET A 527 -32.19 25.72 -28.66
CA MET A 527 -31.65 26.13 -29.97
C MET A 527 -32.69 25.94 -31.07
N HIS A 528 -33.35 24.78 -31.16
CA HIS A 528 -34.40 24.54 -32.15
C HIS A 528 -35.62 25.46 -31.97
N GLU A 529 -36.05 25.74 -30.73
CA GLU A 529 -37.07 26.75 -30.46
C GLU A 529 -36.63 28.14 -30.95
N ARG A 530 -35.36 28.51 -30.76
CA ARG A 530 -34.82 29.79 -31.21
C ARG A 530 -34.72 29.86 -32.73
N GLU A 531 -34.27 28.78 -33.37
CA GLU A 531 -34.23 28.65 -34.84
C GLU A 531 -35.65 28.76 -35.41
N GLN A 532 -36.62 28.03 -34.85
CA GLN A 532 -38.03 28.13 -35.23
C GLN A 532 -38.61 29.54 -35.01
N ARG A 533 -38.32 30.20 -33.88
CA ARG A 533 -38.73 31.59 -33.63
C ARG A 533 -38.09 32.58 -34.63
N SER A 534 -36.87 32.33 -35.09
CA SER A 534 -36.22 33.16 -36.14
C SER A 534 -36.66 32.84 -37.57
N LEU A 535 -37.34 31.71 -37.79
CA LEU A 535 -37.96 31.32 -39.06
C LEU A 535 -39.44 31.71 -39.13
N GLN A 536 -40.10 31.81 -37.98
CA GLN A 536 -41.35 32.56 -37.84
C GLN A 536 -41.03 34.04 -38.07
N ALA A 537 -41.81 34.71 -38.93
CA ALA A 537 -41.62 36.13 -39.16
C ALA A 537 -42.06 36.90 -37.90
N ASP A 538 -41.20 37.79 -37.39
CA ASP A 538 -41.48 38.73 -36.28
C ASP A 538 -42.49 39.82 -36.71
N GLN A 539 -43.64 39.43 -37.28
CA GLN A 539 -44.79 40.30 -37.44
C GLN A 539 -45.49 40.42 -36.09
N THR A 540 -45.36 41.56 -35.42
CA THR A 540 -46.07 41.75 -34.15
C THR A 540 -47.58 41.71 -34.40
N HIS A 541 -48.35 41.18 -33.44
CA HIS A 541 -49.81 41.13 -33.61
C HIS A 541 -50.41 42.52 -33.86
N LEU A 542 -49.78 43.58 -33.33
CA LEU A 542 -50.14 44.98 -33.58
C LEU A 542 -49.93 45.38 -35.04
N GLU A 543 -48.80 45.05 -35.66
CA GLU A 543 -48.57 45.32 -37.09
C GLU A 543 -49.54 44.55 -37.98
N VAL A 544 -49.88 43.30 -37.62
CA VAL A 544 -50.92 42.52 -38.32
C VAL A 544 -52.29 43.18 -38.18
N GLN A 545 -52.64 43.72 -37.01
CA GLN A 545 -53.89 44.45 -36.78
C GLN A 545 -53.94 45.80 -37.53
N LEU A 546 -52.88 46.59 -37.48
CA LEU A 546 -52.77 47.87 -38.19
C LEU A 546 -52.86 47.68 -39.70
N ASN A 547 -52.17 46.65 -40.23
CA ASN A 547 -52.21 46.30 -41.65
C ASN A 547 -53.42 45.43 -42.02
N ALA A 548 -54.32 45.04 -41.10
CA ALA A 548 -55.38 44.07 -41.38
C ALA A 548 -56.27 44.47 -42.57
N ARG A 549 -56.62 45.76 -42.70
CA ARG A 549 -57.40 46.28 -43.84
C ARG A 549 -56.62 46.28 -45.16
N LEU A 550 -55.29 46.41 -45.12
CA LEU A 550 -54.42 46.33 -46.29
C LEU A 550 -54.22 44.86 -46.70
N LEU A 551 -53.93 43.98 -45.73
CA LEU A 551 -53.83 42.53 -45.93
C LEU A 551 -55.14 41.92 -46.45
N GLN A 552 -56.30 42.37 -45.94
CA GLN A 552 -57.61 41.94 -46.44
C GLN A 552 -57.82 42.39 -47.90
N LYS A 553 -57.43 43.62 -48.26
CA LYS A 553 -57.49 44.09 -49.65
C LYS A 553 -56.54 43.32 -50.57
N ILE A 554 -55.30 43.07 -50.13
CA ILE A 554 -54.32 42.27 -50.87
C ILE A 554 -54.83 40.83 -51.03
N HIS A 555 -55.45 40.24 -50.01
CA HIS A 555 -56.04 38.91 -50.10
C HIS A 555 -57.26 38.87 -51.03
N GLN A 556 -58.11 39.91 -51.03
CA GLN A 556 -59.21 40.05 -51.98
C GLN A 556 -58.71 40.25 -53.43
N GLN A 557 -57.63 41.02 -53.62
CA GLN A 557 -57.02 41.23 -54.93
C GLN A 557 -56.27 39.99 -55.44
N ALA A 558 -55.56 39.28 -54.56
CA ALA A 558 -54.92 38.00 -54.89
C ALA A 558 -55.95 36.90 -55.16
N GLY A 559 -57.03 36.84 -54.36
CA GLY A 559 -58.16 35.93 -54.59
C GLY A 559 -58.90 36.23 -55.89
N ALA A 560 -59.10 37.51 -56.23
CA ALA A 560 -59.67 37.92 -57.52
C ALA A 560 -58.72 37.63 -58.70
N ALA A 561 -57.40 37.76 -58.52
CA ALA A 561 -56.42 37.39 -59.54
C ALA A 561 -56.33 35.86 -59.71
N GLN A 562 -56.49 35.10 -58.62
CA GLN A 562 -56.58 33.64 -58.66
C GLN A 562 -57.89 33.18 -59.33
N SER A 563 -59.04 33.76 -58.98
CA SER A 563 -60.30 33.44 -59.63
C SER A 563 -60.31 33.85 -61.10
N GLN A 564 -59.70 34.99 -61.47
CA GLN A 564 -59.51 35.36 -62.88
C GLN A 564 -58.57 34.40 -63.62
N ALA A 565 -57.52 33.87 -62.96
CA ALA A 565 -56.68 32.84 -63.56
C ALA A 565 -57.43 31.51 -63.72
N GLU A 566 -58.26 31.12 -62.75
CA GLU A 566 -59.12 29.92 -62.81
C GLU A 566 -60.24 30.07 -63.85
N ASP A 567 -60.83 31.27 -64.00
CA ASP A 567 -61.79 31.61 -65.05
C ASP A 567 -61.13 31.54 -66.43
N VAL A 568 -59.93 32.11 -66.62
CA VAL A 568 -59.19 32.02 -67.90
C VAL A 568 -58.78 30.58 -68.22
N VAL A 569 -58.39 29.78 -67.22
CA VAL A 569 -58.15 28.33 -67.39
C VAL A 569 -59.44 27.59 -67.75
N SER A 570 -60.58 27.98 -67.17
CA SER A 570 -61.89 27.39 -67.45
C SER A 570 -62.42 27.78 -68.84
N GLU A 571 -62.27 29.03 -69.24
CA GLU A 571 -62.66 29.55 -70.56
C GLU A 571 -61.78 28.94 -71.66
N THR A 572 -60.46 28.82 -71.44
CA THR A 572 -59.58 28.11 -72.39
C THR A 572 -59.86 26.61 -72.44
N GLN A 573 -60.24 25.95 -71.33
CA GLN A 573 -60.74 24.57 -71.38
C GLN A 573 -62.07 24.44 -72.12
N ASN A 574 -63.01 25.39 -71.96
CA ASN A 574 -64.30 25.34 -72.63
C ASN A 574 -64.17 25.61 -74.14
N ARG A 575 -63.40 26.61 -74.56
CA ARG A 575 -63.00 26.79 -75.97
C ARG A 575 -62.30 25.54 -76.55
N SER A 576 -61.48 24.86 -75.75
CA SER A 576 -60.83 23.60 -76.16
C SER A 576 -61.80 22.40 -76.29
N ARG A 577 -63.04 22.52 -75.78
CA ARG A 577 -64.13 21.55 -75.98
C ARG A 577 -65.03 21.95 -77.15
N GLU A 578 -65.31 23.25 -77.32
CA GLU A 578 -66.07 23.78 -78.46
C GLU A 578 -65.35 23.50 -79.80
N VAL A 579 -64.02 23.58 -79.83
CA VAL A 579 -63.18 23.24 -81.01
C VAL A 579 -63.03 21.71 -81.20
N ARG A 580 -63.80 20.88 -80.46
CA ARG A 580 -63.84 19.42 -80.60
C ARG A 580 -65.25 18.86 -80.88
N CYS A 581 -66.18 19.73 -81.26
CA CYS A 581 -67.48 19.37 -81.83
C CYS A 581 -67.56 19.83 -83.30
#